data_AF-J4J261-F1
#
_entry.id   AF-J4J261-F1
#
_cell.length_a   1.000
_cell.length_b   1.000
_cell.length_c   1.000
_cell.angle_alpha   90.00
_cell.angle_beta   90.00
_cell.angle_gamma   90.00
#
_symmetry.space_group_name_H-M   'P 1'
#
loop_
_entity.id
_entity.type
_entity.pdbx_description
1 polymer ?
#
loop_
_entity_poly.entity_id
_entity_poly.type
_entity_poly.pdbx_seq_one_letter_code
_entity_poly.pdbx_strand_id
1 'polypeptide(L)'
;MISPSLIAMAAFFLDTVLGDPQTRWHPVAVLGRLIAFLEKLLYPLRGSDTQKFAMGSLLTLLVLCISYAFAEGLLLVARQLPVAWGADVVSVILLYFCISPRMLAKAGQDIYALLVKRDIAAAREHVGYIVGRDTAELDEADAARAAIETVAENTVDGVIAPLFFFALGGAPLAVLYRAANTMDSMLGYKNDRYLYFGRMAARVDDVLNFVPARMTGILFVMAAFLLGYDGRNALNILVRDAAGHPSPNGGHAEAPVAGALHIRLGGVNYYFGERHFRAYMGDAHMEITAKHILGAIRLMYTVTVLYLLLYYLLSLYYHI
;
A
#
# COMPACT_ATOMS: atom_id res chain seq x y z
N MET A 1 -11.44 15.75 -23.46
CA MET A 1 -11.25 14.97 -22.22
C MET A 1 -9.86 14.36 -22.29
N ILE A 2 -9.11 14.47 -21.21
CA ILE A 2 -7.77 13.90 -21.09
C ILE A 2 -7.92 12.37 -20.98
N SER A 3 -7.02 11.59 -21.61
CA SER A 3 -7.11 10.13 -21.48
C SER A 3 -6.93 9.72 -20.01
N PRO A 4 -7.61 8.69 -19.52
CA PRO A 4 -7.43 8.20 -18.15
C PRO A 4 -5.97 7.88 -17.81
N SER A 5 -5.20 7.36 -18.76
CA SER A 5 -3.76 7.12 -18.60
C SER A 5 -2.95 8.40 -18.33
N LEU A 6 -3.28 9.50 -19.00
CA LEU A 6 -2.65 10.81 -18.75
C LEU A 6 -3.09 11.40 -17.41
N ILE A 7 -4.32 11.15 -16.95
CA ILE A 7 -4.77 11.52 -15.60
C ILE A 7 -3.93 10.80 -14.54
N ALA A 8 -3.70 9.49 -14.72
CA ALA A 8 -2.87 8.70 -13.81
C ALA A 8 -1.42 9.19 -13.76
N MET A 9 -0.84 9.53 -14.92
CA MET A 9 0.50 10.13 -14.99
C MET A 9 0.56 11.50 -14.32
N ALA A 10 -0.46 12.34 -14.52
CA ALA A 10 -0.54 13.65 -13.89
C ALA A 10 -0.65 13.55 -12.36
N ALA A 11 -1.46 12.63 -11.84
CA ALA A 11 -1.57 12.37 -10.41
C ALA A 11 -0.24 11.88 -9.81
N PHE A 12 0.43 10.94 -10.48
CA PHE A 12 1.76 10.48 -10.08
C PHE A 12 2.79 11.62 -10.08
N PHE A 13 2.82 12.42 -11.14
CA PHE A 13 3.73 13.57 -11.22
C PHE A 13 3.44 14.57 -10.09
N LEU A 14 2.16 14.86 -9.82
CA LEU A 14 1.74 15.74 -8.74
C LEU A 14 2.21 15.22 -7.37
N ASP A 15 2.07 13.92 -7.09
CA ASP A 15 2.62 13.31 -5.87
C ASP A 15 4.14 13.44 -5.82
N THR A 16 4.85 13.19 -6.92
CA THR A 16 6.31 13.31 -6.91
C THR A 16 6.81 14.73 -6.70
N VAL A 17 6.03 15.78 -7.03
CA VAL A 17 6.42 17.18 -6.84
C VAL A 17 5.95 17.72 -5.48
N LEU A 18 4.66 17.57 -5.17
CA LEU A 18 4.05 18.16 -3.97
C LEU A 18 4.20 17.25 -2.74
N GLY A 19 4.25 15.94 -2.94
CA GLY A 19 4.15 14.94 -1.87
C GLY A 19 2.78 14.93 -1.21
N ASP A 20 2.65 14.17 -0.13
CA ASP A 20 1.42 14.05 0.63
C ASP A 20 1.33 15.13 1.75
N PRO A 21 0.29 15.99 1.77
CA PRO A 21 0.14 17.01 2.79
C PRO A 21 -0.22 16.37 4.14
N GLN A 22 0.73 16.40 5.07
CA GLN A 22 0.62 15.91 6.45
C GLN A 22 -0.31 16.80 7.30
N THR A 23 -1.59 16.85 6.94
CA THR A 23 -2.60 17.71 7.58
C THR A 23 -3.81 16.90 8.04
N ARG A 24 -4.48 17.38 9.10
CA ARG A 24 -5.73 16.77 9.57
C ARG A 24 -6.86 16.78 8.53
N TRP A 25 -6.78 17.64 7.52
CA TRP A 25 -7.78 17.79 6.47
C TRP A 25 -7.49 16.92 5.24
N HIS A 26 -6.40 16.16 5.27
CA HIS A 26 -6.09 15.19 4.22
C HIS A 26 -7.27 14.21 4.04
N PRO A 27 -7.71 13.91 2.80
CA PRO A 27 -8.89 13.07 2.56
C PRO A 27 -8.83 11.70 3.25
N VAL A 28 -7.66 11.05 3.28
CA VAL A 28 -7.47 9.77 3.98
C VAL A 28 -7.61 9.94 5.51
N ALA A 29 -7.16 11.07 6.06
CA ALA A 29 -7.35 11.36 7.50
C ALA A 29 -8.83 11.65 7.84
N VAL A 30 -9.58 12.30 6.94
CA VAL A 30 -11.03 12.49 7.06
C VAL A 30 -11.74 11.14 7.02
N LEU A 31 -11.35 10.27 6.09
CA LEU A 31 -11.87 8.92 5.96
C LEU A 31 -11.60 8.08 7.21
N GLY A 32 -10.39 8.14 7.76
CA GLY A 32 -10.07 7.47 9.03
C GLY A 32 -10.94 7.94 10.19
N ARG A 33 -11.28 9.24 10.26
CA ARG A 33 -12.22 9.75 11.27
C ARG A 33 -13.65 9.27 11.03
N LEU A 34 -14.09 9.18 9.78
CA LEU A 34 -15.39 8.58 9.44
C LEU A 34 -15.44 7.12 9.89
N ILE A 35 -14.40 6.33 9.60
CA ILE A 35 -14.27 4.93 10.04
C ILE A 35 -14.33 4.85 11.56
N ALA A 36 -13.52 5.64 12.28
CA ALA A 36 -13.50 5.64 13.75
C ALA A 36 -14.85 6.06 14.36
N PHE A 37 -15.54 7.02 13.75
CA PHE A 37 -16.87 7.44 14.18
C PHE A 37 -17.90 6.31 14.00
N LEU A 38 -17.93 5.69 12.83
CA LEU A 38 -18.84 4.56 12.54
C LEU A 38 -18.49 3.33 13.37
N GLU A 39 -17.21 3.07 13.62
CA GLU A 39 -16.75 2.00 14.51
C GLU A 39 -17.32 2.21 15.90
N LYS A 40 -17.19 3.42 16.46
CA LYS A 40 -17.69 3.74 17.79
C LYS A 40 -19.21 3.61 17.89
N LEU A 41 -19.93 3.87 16.80
CA LEU A 41 -21.39 3.76 16.72
C LEU A 41 -21.87 2.31 16.58
N LEU A 42 -21.17 1.50 15.77
CA LEU A 42 -21.59 0.16 15.36
C LEU A 42 -20.95 -0.95 16.19
N TYR A 43 -19.86 -0.70 16.92
CA TYR A 43 -19.18 -1.71 17.70
C TYR A 43 -20.04 -2.17 18.89
N PRO A 44 -20.47 -3.45 18.93
CA PRO A 44 -21.33 -3.94 20.01
C PRO A 44 -20.51 -4.18 21.28
N LEU A 45 -20.73 -3.37 22.33
CA LEU A 45 -20.05 -3.52 23.63
C LEU A 45 -20.36 -4.86 24.33
N ARG A 46 -21.57 -5.38 24.10
CA ARG A 46 -22.01 -6.71 24.53
C ARG A 46 -22.69 -7.35 23.34
N GLY A 47 -22.12 -8.40 22.79
CA GLY A 47 -22.64 -9.07 21.61
C GLY A 47 -21.88 -10.33 21.28
N SER A 48 -22.55 -11.27 20.64
CA SER A 48 -21.93 -12.49 20.13
C SER A 48 -20.95 -12.16 19.01
N ASP A 49 -20.04 -13.09 18.71
CA ASP A 49 -19.09 -12.95 17.60
C ASP A 49 -19.80 -12.76 16.25
N THR A 50 -20.97 -13.38 16.07
CA THR A 50 -21.83 -13.19 14.90
C THR A 50 -22.33 -11.75 14.80
N GLN A 51 -22.73 -11.14 15.92
CA GLN A 51 -23.17 -9.74 15.95
C GLN A 51 -22.02 -8.78 15.63
N LYS A 52 -20.83 -9.03 16.20
CA LYS A 52 -19.62 -8.26 15.87
C LYS A 52 -19.31 -8.33 14.38
N PHE A 53 -19.34 -9.53 13.80
CA PHE A 53 -19.10 -9.73 12.37
C PHE A 53 -20.14 -9.01 11.49
N ALA A 54 -21.43 -9.09 11.84
CA ALA A 54 -22.50 -8.43 11.10
C ALA A 54 -22.37 -6.90 11.14
N MET A 55 -22.12 -6.31 12.31
CA MET A 55 -21.94 -4.86 12.46
C MET A 55 -20.67 -4.36 11.77
N GLY A 56 -19.59 -5.12 11.84
CA GLY A 56 -18.35 -4.84 11.11
C GLY A 56 -18.52 -4.92 9.59
N SER A 57 -19.32 -5.88 9.11
CA SER A 57 -19.68 -5.99 7.69
C SER A 57 -20.53 -4.81 7.22
N LEU A 58 -21.49 -4.38 8.04
CA LEU A 58 -22.30 -3.19 7.78
C LEU A 58 -21.42 -1.93 7.72
N LEU A 59 -20.50 -1.75 8.68
CA LEU A 59 -19.54 -0.65 8.66
C LEU A 59 -18.74 -0.65 7.36
N THR A 60 -18.18 -1.80 6.99
CA THR A 60 -17.38 -1.97 5.77
C THR A 60 -18.19 -1.53 4.55
N LEU A 61 -19.42 -2.04 4.40
CA LEU A 61 -20.31 -1.69 3.29
C LEU A 61 -20.61 -0.19 3.26
N LEU A 62 -20.98 0.41 4.41
CA LEU A 62 -21.30 1.83 4.50
C LEU A 62 -20.12 2.71 4.08
N VAL A 63 -18.91 2.43 4.58
CA VAL A 63 -17.73 3.23 4.26
C VAL A 63 -17.39 3.12 2.77
N LEU A 64 -17.45 1.93 2.17
CA LEU A 64 -17.19 1.76 0.73
C LEU A 64 -18.24 2.49 -0.12
N CYS A 65 -19.52 2.34 0.21
CA CYS A 65 -20.61 3.01 -0.51
C CYS A 65 -20.50 4.54 -0.39
N ILE A 66 -20.24 5.07 0.81
CA ILE A 66 -20.09 6.51 1.04
C ILE A 66 -18.88 7.04 0.26
N SER A 67 -17.74 6.35 0.31
CA SER A 67 -16.50 6.79 -0.35
C SER A 67 -16.65 6.81 -1.87
N TYR A 68 -17.24 5.75 -2.45
CA TYR A 68 -17.53 5.70 -3.89
C TYR A 68 -18.55 6.76 -4.31
N ALA A 69 -19.68 6.86 -3.61
CA ALA A 69 -20.73 7.82 -3.94
C ALA A 69 -20.25 9.27 -3.80
N PHE A 70 -19.39 9.55 -2.82
CA PHE A 70 -18.77 10.87 -2.67
C PHE A 70 -17.87 11.21 -3.87
N ALA A 71 -16.98 10.31 -4.27
CA ALA A 71 -16.11 10.51 -5.41
C ALA A 71 -16.89 10.66 -6.73
N GLU A 72 -17.88 9.80 -6.98
CA GLU A 72 -18.74 9.91 -8.16
C GLU A 72 -19.59 11.17 -8.13
N GLY A 73 -20.13 11.55 -6.97
CA GLY A 73 -20.88 12.80 -6.78
C GLY A 73 -20.05 14.04 -7.11
N LEU A 74 -18.78 14.09 -6.68
CA LEU A 74 -17.87 15.17 -7.05
C LEU A 74 -17.63 15.24 -8.56
N LEU A 75 -17.45 14.09 -9.22
CA LEU A 75 -17.28 14.05 -10.68
C LEU A 75 -18.55 14.47 -11.41
N LEU A 76 -19.73 14.03 -10.96
CA LEU A 76 -21.01 14.44 -11.54
C LEU A 76 -21.21 15.95 -11.43
N VAL A 77 -20.93 16.55 -10.27
CA VAL A 77 -20.99 18.01 -10.10
C VAL A 77 -19.96 18.70 -11.01
N ALA A 78 -18.74 18.20 -11.08
CA ALA A 78 -17.69 18.78 -11.94
C ALA A 78 -18.04 18.73 -13.43
N ARG A 79 -18.76 17.70 -13.88
CA ARG A 79 -19.27 17.57 -15.26
C ARG A 79 -20.37 18.59 -15.61
N GLN A 80 -21.08 19.12 -14.61
CA GLN A 80 -22.11 20.15 -14.81
C GLN A 80 -21.54 21.57 -14.89
N LEU A 81 -20.28 21.76 -14.47
CA LEU A 81 -19.63 23.07 -14.58
C LEU A 81 -19.29 23.36 -16.06
N PRO A 82 -19.34 24.64 -16.50
CA PRO A 82 -19.02 25.03 -17.88
C PRO A 82 -17.51 25.01 -18.17
N VAL A 83 -16.77 24.08 -17.57
CA VAL A 83 -15.32 23.91 -17.70
C VAL A 83 -15.05 22.51 -18.24
N ALA A 84 -14.67 22.43 -19.52
CA ALA A 84 -14.53 21.16 -20.24
C ALA A 84 -13.54 20.15 -19.62
N TRP A 85 -12.61 20.62 -18.80
CA TRP A 85 -11.58 19.82 -18.12
C TRP A 85 -11.80 19.72 -16.60
N GLY A 86 -12.93 20.21 -16.08
CA GLY A 86 -13.21 20.25 -14.65
C GLY A 86 -13.26 18.86 -14.01
N ALA A 87 -13.96 17.92 -14.65
CA ALA A 87 -14.04 16.53 -14.18
C ALA A 87 -12.67 15.82 -14.24
N ASP A 88 -11.86 16.09 -15.27
CA ASP A 88 -10.53 15.51 -15.42
C ASP A 88 -9.60 15.98 -14.27
N VAL A 89 -9.64 17.27 -13.91
CA VAL A 89 -8.85 17.80 -12.79
C VAL A 89 -9.31 17.26 -11.45
N VAL A 90 -10.61 17.13 -11.21
CA VAL A 90 -11.13 16.49 -10.00
C VAL A 90 -10.65 15.04 -9.93
N SER A 91 -10.65 14.32 -11.06
CA SER A 91 -10.13 12.95 -11.15
C SER A 91 -8.64 12.86 -10.82
N VAL A 92 -7.81 13.79 -11.34
CA VAL A 92 -6.38 13.90 -10.97
C VAL A 92 -6.20 14.09 -9.47
N ILE A 93 -6.95 15.04 -8.87
CA ILE A 93 -6.83 15.37 -7.45
C ILE A 93 -7.26 14.19 -6.57
N LEU A 94 -8.38 13.54 -6.91
CA LEU A 94 -8.85 12.36 -6.18
C LEU A 94 -7.82 11.22 -6.24
N LEU A 95 -7.29 10.93 -7.43
CA LEU A 95 -6.28 9.89 -7.59
C LEU A 95 -4.98 10.23 -6.88
N TYR A 96 -4.54 11.49 -6.93
CA TYR A 96 -3.37 11.98 -6.21
C TYR A 96 -3.45 11.68 -4.71
N PHE A 97 -4.61 11.91 -4.07
CA PHE A 97 -4.82 11.55 -2.67
C PHE A 97 -4.97 10.04 -2.42
N CYS A 98 -5.18 9.25 -3.48
CA CYS A 98 -5.28 7.80 -3.41
C CYS A 98 -3.93 7.11 -3.63
N ILE A 99 -2.87 7.79 -4.05
CA ILE A 99 -1.52 7.22 -4.22
C ILE A 99 -0.53 7.93 -3.28
N SER A 100 0.58 7.27 -2.94
CA SER A 100 1.55 7.84 -2.00
C SER A 100 3.03 7.47 -2.24
N PRO A 101 3.54 7.34 -3.49
CA PRO A 101 4.90 6.88 -3.73
C PRO A 101 5.98 7.80 -3.13
N ARG A 102 5.80 9.13 -3.12
CA ARG A 102 6.76 10.06 -2.51
C ARG A 102 6.79 9.94 -0.99
N MET A 103 5.64 9.80 -0.34
CA MET A 103 5.57 9.60 1.11
C MET A 103 6.28 8.31 1.51
N LEU A 104 6.01 7.22 0.77
CA LEU A 104 6.65 5.92 1.00
C LEU A 104 8.17 5.98 0.82
N ALA A 105 8.65 6.61 -0.26
CA ALA A 105 10.07 6.80 -0.50
C ALA A 105 10.72 7.66 0.60
N LYS A 106 10.06 8.73 1.05
CA LYS A 106 10.57 9.60 2.10
C LYS A 106 10.71 8.85 3.42
N ALA A 107 9.70 8.07 3.84
CA ALA A 107 9.77 7.30 5.08
C ALA A 107 10.96 6.33 5.09
N GLY A 108 11.21 5.63 3.97
CA GLY A 108 12.40 4.78 3.84
C GLY A 108 13.71 5.58 3.82
N GLN A 109 13.76 6.74 3.16
CA GLN A 109 14.93 7.62 3.15
C GLN A 109 15.27 8.19 4.52
N ASP A 110 14.27 8.56 5.32
CA ASP A 110 14.46 9.08 6.68
C ASP A 110 15.09 7.99 7.57
N ILE A 111 14.60 6.75 7.51
CA ILE A 111 15.19 5.60 8.22
C ILE A 111 16.61 5.32 7.72
N TYR A 112 16.81 5.31 6.40
CA TYR A 112 18.14 5.15 5.80
C TYR A 112 19.14 6.18 6.35
N ALA A 113 18.75 7.46 6.40
CA ALA A 113 19.62 8.53 6.87
C ALA A 113 20.00 8.38 8.35
N LEU A 114 19.07 7.91 9.19
CA LEU A 114 19.31 7.64 10.61
C LEU A 114 20.26 6.45 10.80
N LEU A 115 20.06 5.36 10.05
CA LEU A 115 20.93 4.18 10.10
C LEU A 115 22.35 4.50 9.60
N VAL A 116 22.50 5.30 8.55
CA VAL A 116 23.84 5.76 8.08
C VAL A 116 24.56 6.60 9.14
N LYS A 117 23.81 7.38 9.94
CA LYS A 117 24.34 8.14 11.07
C LYS A 117 24.59 7.29 12.33
N ARG A 118 24.25 5.99 12.29
CA ARG A 118 24.29 5.07 13.44
C ARG A 118 23.41 5.52 14.62
N ASP A 119 22.34 6.25 14.34
CA ASP A 119 21.34 6.66 15.33
C ASP A 119 20.22 5.61 15.38
N ILE A 120 20.51 4.47 16.01
CA ILE A 120 19.59 3.35 16.08
C ILE A 120 18.33 3.68 16.89
N ALA A 121 18.45 4.53 17.93
CA ALA A 121 17.31 4.91 18.76
C ALA A 121 16.28 5.69 17.94
N ALA A 122 16.72 6.71 17.19
CA ALA A 122 15.83 7.45 16.31
C ALA A 122 15.30 6.58 15.16
N ALA A 123 16.12 5.66 14.62
CA ALA A 123 15.68 4.75 13.56
C ALA A 123 14.55 3.82 14.05
N ARG A 124 14.65 3.26 15.26
CA ARG A 124 13.60 2.43 15.88
C ARG A 124 12.28 3.18 16.04
N GLU A 125 12.36 4.45 16.44
CA GLU A 125 11.19 5.32 16.55
C GLU A 125 10.53 5.54 15.18
N HIS A 126 11.32 5.89 14.15
CA HIS A 126 10.80 6.15 12.80
C HIS A 126 10.24 4.89 12.13
N VAL A 127 10.89 3.73 12.33
CA VAL A 127 10.35 2.44 11.90
C VAL A 127 8.99 2.19 12.57
N GLY A 128 8.85 2.53 13.85
CA GLY A 128 7.60 2.38 14.60
C GLY A 128 6.42 3.20 14.06
N TYR A 129 6.68 4.24 13.27
CA TYR A 129 5.62 5.00 12.60
C TYR A 129 5.06 4.30 11.36
N ILE A 130 5.80 3.34 10.78
CA ILE A 130 5.45 2.68 9.52
C ILE A 130 5.18 1.18 9.65
N VAL A 131 5.40 0.61 10.83
CA VAL A 131 5.11 -0.80 11.12
C VAL A 131 4.17 -0.95 12.31
N GLY A 132 3.34 -1.99 12.29
CA GLY A 132 2.46 -2.36 13.41
C GLY A 132 3.11 -3.30 14.44
N ARG A 133 4.44 -3.42 14.47
CA ARG A 133 5.21 -4.36 15.32
C ARG A 133 6.10 -3.60 16.31
N ASP A 134 6.50 -4.26 17.39
CA ASP A 134 7.37 -3.66 18.39
C ASP A 134 8.75 -3.37 17.78
N THR A 135 9.27 -2.17 18.03
CA THR A 135 10.53 -1.69 17.42
C THR A 135 11.66 -1.44 18.42
N ALA A 136 11.37 -1.50 19.71
CA ALA A 136 12.29 -1.09 20.78
C ALA A 136 13.62 -1.85 20.78
N GLU A 137 13.64 -3.10 20.33
CA GLU A 137 14.79 -4.01 20.37
C GLU A 137 15.41 -4.27 18.97
N LEU A 138 14.95 -3.61 17.90
CA LEU A 138 15.45 -3.89 16.54
C LEU A 138 16.91 -3.49 16.39
N ASP A 139 17.76 -4.36 15.84
CA ASP A 139 19.09 -3.96 15.42
C ASP A 139 19.04 -3.19 14.07
N GLU A 140 20.20 -2.77 13.55
CA GLU A 140 20.27 -2.04 12.28
C GLU A 140 19.73 -2.84 11.10
N ALA A 141 19.97 -4.16 11.08
CA ALA A 141 19.54 -5.04 10.01
C ALA A 141 18.01 -5.26 10.07
N ASP A 142 17.46 -5.42 11.26
CA ASP A 142 16.03 -5.54 11.51
C ASP A 142 15.26 -4.24 11.22
N ALA A 143 15.83 -3.08 11.55
CA ALA A 143 15.26 -1.78 11.20
C ALA A 143 15.26 -1.57 9.68
N ALA A 144 16.36 -1.91 8.99
CA ALA A 144 16.42 -1.85 7.53
C ALA A 144 15.48 -2.87 6.87
N ARG A 145 15.39 -4.09 7.42
CA ARG A 145 14.45 -5.13 6.98
C ARG A 145 13.02 -4.64 7.07
N ALA A 146 12.64 -4.03 8.20
CA ALA A 146 11.32 -3.45 8.40
C ALA A 146 10.99 -2.41 7.33
N ALA A 147 11.91 -1.48 7.06
CA ALA A 147 11.70 -0.46 6.04
C ALA A 147 11.57 -1.07 4.63
N ILE A 148 12.36 -2.10 4.30
CA ILE A 148 12.29 -2.79 3.00
C ILE A 148 10.96 -3.53 2.82
N GLU A 149 10.54 -4.29 3.85
CA GLU A 149 9.24 -4.99 3.87
C GLU A 149 8.11 -3.98 3.66
N THR A 150 8.09 -2.88 4.42
CA THR A 150 7.07 -1.83 4.30
C THR A 150 7.07 -1.19 2.92
N VAL A 151 8.23 -0.86 2.34
CA VAL A 151 8.32 -0.28 0.99
C VAL A 151 7.80 -1.26 -0.06
N ALA A 152 8.14 -2.54 0.05
CA ALA A 152 7.66 -3.56 -0.88
C ALA A 152 6.13 -3.71 -0.80
N GLU A 153 5.59 -3.97 0.39
CA GLU A 153 4.15 -4.17 0.62
C GLU A 153 3.33 -2.95 0.19
N ASN A 154 3.73 -1.74 0.62
CA ASN A 154 3.04 -0.51 0.25
C ASN A 154 3.25 -0.07 -1.21
N THR A 155 4.15 -0.71 -1.96
CA THR A 155 4.17 -0.53 -3.42
C THR A 155 2.87 -1.07 -4.02
N VAL A 156 2.36 -2.19 -3.51
CA VAL A 156 1.06 -2.72 -3.91
C VAL A 156 -0.03 -1.79 -3.40
N ASP A 157 -0.13 -1.64 -2.08
CA ASP A 157 -1.29 -1.04 -1.43
C ASP A 157 -1.38 0.47 -1.65
N GLY A 158 -0.22 1.13 -1.58
CA GLY A 158 -0.09 2.57 -1.61
C GLY A 158 0.00 3.16 -3.01
N VAL A 159 0.23 2.34 -4.05
CA VAL A 159 0.57 2.83 -5.39
C VAL A 159 -0.11 2.03 -6.50
N ILE A 160 0.21 0.74 -6.64
CA ILE A 160 -0.23 -0.02 -7.82
C ILE A 160 -1.70 -0.39 -7.77
N ALA A 161 -2.23 -0.79 -6.61
CA ALA A 161 -3.63 -1.14 -6.49
C ALA A 161 -4.59 0.06 -6.69
N PRO A 162 -4.36 1.25 -6.11
CA PRO A 162 -5.15 2.44 -6.45
C PRO A 162 -5.11 2.78 -7.94
N LEU A 163 -3.93 2.71 -8.57
CA LEU A 163 -3.78 2.94 -10.01
C LEU A 163 -4.51 1.87 -10.85
N PHE A 164 -4.52 0.63 -10.39
CA PHE A 164 -5.24 -0.49 -11.01
C PHE A 164 -6.75 -0.28 -10.99
N PHE A 165 -7.31 0.06 -9.82
CA PHE A 165 -8.74 0.34 -9.72
C PHE A 165 -9.14 1.62 -10.45
N PHE A 166 -8.24 2.61 -10.51
CA PHE A 166 -8.41 3.77 -11.38
C PHE A 166 -8.50 3.36 -12.86
N ALA A 167 -7.63 2.45 -13.32
CA ALA A 167 -7.68 1.98 -14.70
C ALA A 167 -8.98 1.26 -15.06
N LEU A 168 -9.62 0.61 -14.09
CA LEU A 168 -10.87 -0.13 -14.27
C LEU A 168 -12.13 0.74 -14.25
N GLY A 169 -12.18 1.79 -13.44
CA GLY A 169 -13.40 2.59 -13.25
C GLY A 169 -13.18 4.02 -12.80
N GLY A 170 -11.99 4.56 -13.06
CA GLY A 170 -11.62 5.94 -12.75
C GLY A 170 -11.46 6.22 -11.25
N ALA A 171 -11.44 7.50 -10.91
CA ALA A 171 -11.25 7.96 -9.55
C ALA A 171 -12.21 7.34 -8.50
N PRO A 172 -13.52 7.08 -8.79
CA PRO A 172 -14.41 6.45 -7.81
C PRO A 172 -13.95 5.08 -7.34
N LEU A 173 -13.47 4.22 -8.25
CA LEU A 173 -12.94 2.91 -7.87
C LEU A 173 -11.59 3.02 -7.14
N ALA A 174 -10.74 3.98 -7.51
CA ALA A 174 -9.50 4.24 -6.77
C ALA A 174 -9.78 4.68 -5.31
N VAL A 175 -10.77 5.55 -5.11
CA VAL A 175 -11.21 6.01 -3.79
C VAL A 175 -11.85 4.87 -2.99
N LEU A 176 -12.69 4.04 -3.63
CA LEU A 176 -13.26 2.85 -2.99
C LEU A 176 -12.15 1.90 -2.51
N TYR A 177 -11.17 1.63 -3.36
CA TYR A 177 -10.03 0.80 -2.99
C TYR A 177 -9.25 1.42 -1.82
N ARG A 178 -8.91 2.72 -1.89
CA ARG A 178 -8.20 3.40 -0.81
C ARG A 178 -8.98 3.34 0.51
N ALA A 179 -10.31 3.37 0.45
CA ALA A 179 -11.16 3.17 1.62
C ALA A 179 -11.09 1.75 2.19
N ALA A 180 -11.11 0.72 1.33
CA ALA A 180 -10.92 -0.67 1.76
C ALA A 180 -9.58 -0.85 2.48
N ASN A 181 -8.49 -0.36 1.88
CA ASN A 181 -7.14 -0.43 2.43
C ASN A 181 -6.99 0.34 3.75
N THR A 182 -7.60 1.53 3.86
CA THR A 182 -7.62 2.30 5.11
C THR A 182 -8.39 1.56 6.21
N MET A 183 -9.51 0.91 5.87
CA MET A 183 -10.26 0.12 6.84
C MET A 183 -9.48 -1.10 7.32
N ASP A 184 -8.77 -1.81 6.45
CA ASP A 184 -7.92 -2.92 6.89
C ASP A 184 -6.80 -2.45 7.82
N SER A 185 -6.12 -1.35 7.49
CA SER A 185 -5.08 -0.78 8.36
C SER A 185 -5.59 -0.37 9.75
N MET A 186 -6.87 -0.01 9.88
CA MET A 186 -7.48 0.40 11.15
C MET A 186 -8.17 -0.75 11.92
N LEU A 187 -8.77 -1.69 11.19
CA LEU A 187 -9.66 -2.72 11.74
C LEU A 187 -9.13 -4.14 11.54
N GLY A 188 -8.10 -4.38 10.74
CA GLY A 188 -7.60 -5.71 10.36
C GLY A 188 -6.82 -6.46 11.44
N TYR A 189 -6.58 -5.85 12.60
CA TYR A 189 -5.81 -6.46 13.68
C TYR A 189 -6.46 -7.73 14.24
N LYS A 190 -5.64 -8.77 14.45
CA LYS A 190 -6.06 -10.03 15.07
C LYS A 190 -6.02 -9.94 16.60
N ASN A 191 -6.90 -9.13 17.18
CA ASN A 191 -7.07 -8.99 18.63
C ASN A 191 -8.54 -9.17 19.05
N ASP A 192 -8.82 -9.24 20.35
CA ASP A 192 -10.16 -9.50 20.90
C ASP A 192 -11.25 -8.55 20.40
N ARG A 193 -10.87 -7.30 20.08
CA ARG A 193 -11.78 -6.28 19.56
C ARG A 193 -12.12 -6.55 18.10
N TYR A 194 -11.11 -6.81 17.27
CA TYR A 194 -11.25 -6.76 15.82
C TYR A 194 -11.33 -8.13 15.12
N LEU A 195 -11.02 -9.23 15.81
CA LEU A 195 -10.99 -10.58 15.21
C LEU A 195 -12.25 -10.96 14.41
N TYR A 196 -13.43 -10.50 14.87
CA TYR A 196 -14.71 -10.69 14.19
C TYR A 196 -15.22 -9.40 13.55
N PHE A 197 -15.11 -8.26 14.25
CA PHE A 197 -15.61 -6.98 13.75
C PHE A 197 -14.85 -6.49 12.50
N GLY A 198 -13.52 -6.57 12.49
CA GLY A 198 -12.70 -6.14 11.37
C GLY A 198 -12.55 -7.16 10.24
N ARG A 199 -13.02 -8.40 10.44
CA ARG A 199 -12.79 -9.51 9.50
C ARG A 199 -13.28 -9.24 8.08
N MET A 200 -14.41 -8.54 7.94
CA MET A 200 -14.93 -8.22 6.61
C MET A 200 -14.04 -7.21 5.89
N ALA A 201 -13.57 -6.16 6.58
CA ALA A 201 -12.63 -5.19 6.01
C ALA A 201 -11.34 -5.86 5.53
N ALA A 202 -10.72 -6.70 6.37
CA ALA A 202 -9.51 -7.43 6.01
C ALA A 202 -9.71 -8.37 4.80
N ARG A 203 -10.84 -9.08 4.74
CA ARG A 203 -11.14 -9.96 3.59
C ARG A 203 -11.39 -9.18 2.31
N VAL A 204 -12.06 -8.04 2.39
CA VAL A 204 -12.30 -7.19 1.21
C VAL A 204 -10.97 -6.67 0.69
N ASP A 205 -10.09 -6.17 1.57
CA ASP A 205 -8.75 -5.74 1.16
C ASP A 205 -7.97 -6.88 0.50
N ASP A 206 -7.90 -8.06 1.14
CA ASP A 206 -7.22 -9.24 0.60
C ASP A 206 -7.71 -9.60 -0.82
N VAL A 207 -9.03 -9.53 -1.06
CA VAL A 207 -9.63 -9.82 -2.37
C VAL A 207 -9.29 -8.73 -3.39
N LEU A 208 -9.41 -7.46 -3.02
CA LEU A 208 -9.15 -6.34 -3.93
C LEU A 208 -7.66 -6.29 -4.32
N ASN A 209 -6.76 -6.64 -3.41
CA ASN A 209 -5.32 -6.67 -3.64
C ASN A 209 -4.84 -7.95 -4.37
N PHE A 210 -5.69 -8.96 -4.56
CA PHE A 210 -5.27 -10.23 -5.15
C PHE A 210 -4.63 -10.08 -6.54
N VAL A 211 -5.31 -9.39 -7.46
CA VAL A 211 -4.79 -9.17 -8.82
C VAL A 211 -3.66 -8.13 -8.84
N PRO A 212 -3.79 -6.95 -8.19
CA PRO A 212 -2.72 -5.96 -8.11
C PRO A 212 -1.41 -6.52 -7.55
N ALA A 213 -1.44 -7.33 -6.49
CA ALA A 213 -0.23 -7.88 -5.87
C ALA A 213 0.54 -8.80 -6.82
N ARG A 214 -0.15 -9.69 -7.53
CA ARG A 214 0.47 -10.62 -8.49
C ARG A 214 1.08 -9.89 -9.69
N MET A 215 0.36 -8.92 -10.21
CA MET A 215 0.88 -8.03 -11.26
C MET A 215 2.12 -7.29 -10.76
N THR A 216 2.08 -6.74 -9.54
CA THR A 216 3.20 -6.02 -8.93
C THR A 216 4.43 -6.90 -8.76
N GLY A 217 4.27 -8.18 -8.38
CA GLY A 217 5.38 -9.12 -8.29
C GLY A 217 6.11 -9.31 -9.62
N ILE A 218 5.38 -9.42 -10.73
CA ILE A 218 5.98 -9.51 -12.07
C ILE A 218 6.63 -8.18 -12.48
N LEU A 219 6.01 -7.05 -12.15
CA LEU A 219 6.61 -5.74 -12.38
C LEU A 219 7.92 -5.58 -11.59
N PHE A 220 8.01 -6.08 -10.36
CA PHE A 220 9.26 -6.07 -9.57
C PHE A 220 10.36 -6.89 -10.24
N VAL A 221 10.04 -8.06 -10.78
CA VAL A 221 10.99 -8.88 -11.55
C VAL A 221 11.51 -8.10 -12.77
N MET A 222 10.63 -7.45 -13.53
CA MET A 222 11.04 -6.62 -14.67
C MET A 222 11.87 -5.41 -14.24
N ALA A 223 11.47 -4.75 -13.16
CA ALA A 223 12.20 -3.62 -12.57
C ALA A 223 13.62 -4.03 -12.14
N ALA A 224 13.77 -5.24 -11.58
CA ALA A 224 15.08 -5.77 -11.20
C ALA A 224 16.00 -5.93 -12.43
N PHE A 225 15.50 -6.48 -13.55
CA PHE A 225 16.26 -6.55 -14.80
C PHE A 225 16.68 -5.17 -15.32
N LEU A 226 15.77 -4.19 -15.31
CA LEU A 226 16.04 -2.84 -15.83
C LEU A 226 17.03 -2.06 -14.98
N LEU A 227 17.03 -2.27 -13.67
CA LEU A 227 17.94 -1.61 -12.74
C LEU A 227 19.30 -2.31 -12.61
N GLY A 228 19.50 -3.44 -13.29
CA GLY A 228 20.74 -4.23 -13.20
C GLY A 228 20.88 -5.02 -11.89
N TYR A 229 19.78 -5.25 -11.18
CA TYR A 229 19.71 -6.21 -10.07
C TYR A 229 19.49 -7.64 -10.59
N ASP A 230 19.44 -8.64 -9.71
CA ASP A 230 19.21 -10.03 -10.13
C ASP A 230 17.73 -10.33 -10.36
N GLY A 231 17.23 -9.99 -11.55
CA GLY A 231 15.86 -10.31 -11.96
C GLY A 231 15.56 -11.80 -12.07
N ARG A 232 16.58 -12.66 -12.29
CA ARG A 232 16.38 -14.11 -12.34
C ARG A 232 16.13 -14.66 -10.95
N ASN A 233 16.92 -14.22 -9.97
CA ASN A 233 16.70 -14.58 -8.58
C ASN A 233 15.40 -13.97 -8.04
N ALA A 234 15.05 -12.74 -8.41
CA ALA A 234 13.75 -12.13 -8.09
C ALA A 234 12.57 -13.03 -8.52
N LEU A 235 12.62 -13.56 -9.75
CA LEU A 235 11.60 -14.49 -10.25
C LEU A 235 11.60 -15.83 -9.48
N ASN A 236 12.78 -16.40 -9.24
CA ASN A 236 12.92 -17.65 -8.50
C ASN A 236 12.32 -17.53 -7.09
N ILE A 237 12.67 -16.48 -6.35
CA ILE A 237 12.17 -16.24 -4.99
C ILE A 237 10.68 -15.90 -4.99
N LEU A 238 10.18 -15.14 -5.97
CA LEU A 238 8.74 -14.90 -6.12
C LEU A 238 7.94 -16.20 -6.26
N VAL A 239 8.42 -17.15 -7.07
CA VAL A 239 7.74 -18.44 -7.26
C VAL A 239 7.89 -19.34 -6.04
N ARG A 240 9.07 -19.36 -5.42
CA ARG A 240 9.42 -20.25 -4.30
C ARG A 240 8.74 -19.84 -2.99
N ASP A 241 8.74 -18.55 -2.66
CA ASP A 241 8.51 -18.09 -1.28
C ASP A 241 7.24 -17.26 -1.11
N ALA A 242 6.67 -16.65 -2.15
CA ALA A 242 5.55 -15.70 -2.00
C ALA A 242 4.33 -16.32 -1.30
N ALA A 243 4.04 -17.60 -1.53
CA ALA A 243 2.91 -18.30 -0.92
C ALA A 243 3.08 -18.56 0.59
N GLY A 244 4.29 -18.42 1.14
CA GLY A 244 4.57 -18.59 2.57
C GLY A 244 4.16 -17.39 3.42
N HIS A 245 3.83 -16.25 2.81
CA HIS A 245 3.47 -15.04 3.53
C HIS A 245 2.11 -15.18 4.24
N PRO A 246 1.94 -14.63 5.47
CA PRO A 246 0.66 -14.71 6.19
C PRO A 246 -0.53 -14.05 5.48
N SER A 247 -0.26 -12.98 4.73
CA SER A 247 -1.24 -12.36 3.80
C SER A 247 -1.10 -13.01 2.41
N PRO A 248 -2.21 -13.29 1.71
CA PRO A 248 -2.23 -13.84 0.35
C PRO A 248 -1.60 -12.92 -0.71
N ASN A 249 -1.26 -11.68 -0.33
CA ASN A 249 -0.81 -10.63 -1.23
C ASN A 249 0.62 -10.17 -0.92
N GLY A 250 0.97 -9.94 0.35
CA GLY A 250 2.25 -9.33 0.74
C GLY A 250 3.50 -10.06 0.20
N GLY A 251 3.46 -11.40 0.17
CA GLY A 251 4.57 -12.20 -0.36
C GLY A 251 4.88 -11.95 -1.84
N HIS A 252 3.89 -11.55 -2.65
CA HIS A 252 4.11 -11.20 -4.06
C HIS A 252 4.91 -9.90 -4.25
N ALA A 253 5.00 -9.06 -3.22
CA ALA A 253 5.82 -7.87 -3.22
C ALA A 253 7.18 -8.08 -2.55
N GLU A 254 7.19 -8.68 -1.35
CA GLU A 254 8.42 -8.87 -0.57
C GLU A 254 9.39 -9.88 -1.20
N ALA A 255 8.89 -11.02 -1.69
CA ALA A 255 9.72 -12.08 -2.25
C ALA A 255 10.58 -11.63 -3.46
N PRO A 256 10.04 -10.98 -4.51
CA PRO A 256 10.88 -10.53 -5.62
C PRO A 256 11.87 -9.43 -5.22
N VAL A 257 11.55 -8.58 -4.24
CA VAL A 257 12.50 -7.58 -3.71
C VAL A 257 13.64 -8.27 -2.97
N ALA A 258 13.34 -9.26 -2.13
CA ALA A 258 14.34 -10.08 -1.44
C ALA A 258 15.28 -10.78 -2.43
N GLY A 259 14.70 -11.41 -3.46
CA GLY A 259 15.46 -12.06 -4.52
C GLY A 259 16.34 -11.11 -5.34
N ALA A 260 15.80 -9.95 -5.74
CA ALA A 260 16.54 -8.95 -6.52
C ALA A 260 17.75 -8.39 -5.76
N LEU A 261 17.63 -8.24 -4.45
CA LEU A 261 18.66 -7.66 -3.58
C LEU A 261 19.53 -8.70 -2.87
N HIS A 262 19.29 -10.01 -3.09
CA HIS A 262 20.00 -11.12 -2.43
C HIS A 262 19.98 -11.07 -0.90
N ILE A 263 18.86 -10.62 -0.34
CA ILE A 263 18.61 -10.55 1.10
C ILE A 263 17.49 -11.51 1.50
N ARG A 264 17.35 -11.74 2.81
CA ARG A 264 16.27 -12.52 3.39
C ARG A 264 15.35 -11.66 4.24
N LEU A 265 14.09 -11.57 3.85
CA LEU A 265 13.03 -10.89 4.59
C LEU A 265 12.22 -11.89 5.43
N GLY A 266 11.28 -11.40 6.23
CA GLY A 266 10.49 -12.20 7.16
C GLY A 266 11.26 -12.54 8.44
N GLY A 267 10.93 -13.68 9.05
CA GLY A 267 11.54 -14.10 10.31
C GLY A 267 10.79 -13.63 11.56
N VAL A 268 11.53 -13.39 12.63
CA VAL A 268 10.95 -13.08 13.95
C VAL A 268 10.55 -11.60 14.02
N ASN A 269 9.31 -11.36 14.43
CA ASN A 269 8.77 -10.06 14.78
C ASN A 269 8.13 -10.15 16.17
N TYR A 270 8.05 -9.02 16.87
CA TYR A 270 7.38 -8.93 18.17
C TYR A 270 6.14 -8.06 18.06
N TYR A 271 5.04 -8.48 18.68
CA TYR A 271 3.80 -7.71 18.76
C TYR A 271 3.31 -7.73 20.20
N PHE A 272 3.24 -6.56 20.84
CA PHE A 272 2.82 -6.46 22.24
C PHE A 272 3.64 -7.36 23.19
N GLY A 273 4.93 -7.53 22.89
CA GLY A 273 5.86 -8.41 23.60
C GLY A 273 5.82 -9.88 23.18
N GLU A 274 4.87 -10.28 22.33
CA GLU A 274 4.73 -11.68 21.87
C GLU A 274 5.56 -11.94 20.62
N ARG A 275 6.25 -13.08 20.59
CA ARG A 275 7.10 -13.50 19.47
C ARG A 275 6.25 -14.14 18.37
N HIS A 276 6.25 -13.54 17.18
CA HIS A 276 5.60 -14.06 15.98
C HIS A 276 6.61 -14.34 14.86
N PHE A 277 6.60 -15.55 14.35
CA PHE A 277 7.44 -15.94 13.21
C PHE A 277 6.67 -15.80 11.89
N ARG A 278 7.26 -15.05 10.94
CA ARG A 278 6.83 -15.01 9.53
C ARG A 278 7.77 -15.89 8.72
N ALA A 279 7.23 -16.61 7.72
CA ALA A 279 8.04 -17.38 6.80
C ALA A 279 9.14 -16.50 6.17
N TYR A 280 10.31 -17.09 5.98
CA TYR A 280 11.40 -16.39 5.30
C TYR A 280 11.10 -16.27 3.81
N MET A 281 11.51 -15.15 3.24
CA MET A 281 11.48 -14.90 1.80
C MET A 281 12.87 -14.48 1.34
N GLY A 282 13.40 -15.18 0.34
CA GLY A 282 14.76 -14.98 -0.14
C GLY A 282 15.81 -15.73 0.68
N ASP A 283 17.05 -15.62 0.25
CA ASP A 283 18.21 -16.29 0.83
C ASP A 283 19.15 -15.26 1.45
N ALA A 284 19.77 -15.59 2.59
CA ALA A 284 20.67 -14.68 3.31
C ALA A 284 22.07 -14.65 2.70
N HIS A 285 22.16 -14.42 1.38
CA HIS A 285 23.44 -14.30 0.67
C HIS A 285 24.17 -13.00 1.03
N MET A 286 23.42 -11.95 1.34
CA MET A 286 23.94 -10.69 1.87
C MET A 286 23.27 -10.36 3.21
N GLU A 287 24.04 -9.77 4.12
CA GLU A 287 23.47 -9.15 5.31
C GLU A 287 22.66 -7.90 4.93
N ILE A 288 21.51 -7.70 5.60
CA ILE A 288 20.69 -6.52 5.37
C ILE A 288 21.43 -5.30 5.90
N THR A 289 21.41 -4.22 5.12
CA THR A 289 22.04 -2.95 5.44
C THR A 289 21.11 -1.83 4.99
N ALA A 290 21.33 -0.62 5.51
CA ALA A 290 20.55 0.56 5.13
C ALA A 290 20.51 0.79 3.59
N LYS A 291 21.57 0.42 2.86
CA LYS A 291 21.63 0.61 1.39
C LYS A 291 20.52 -0.16 0.65
N HIS A 292 20.09 -1.30 1.18
CA HIS A 292 19.02 -2.09 0.58
C HIS A 292 17.66 -1.37 0.61
N ILE A 293 17.43 -0.44 1.56
CA ILE A 293 16.24 0.42 1.59
C ILE A 293 16.16 1.27 0.31
N LEU A 294 17.29 1.86 -0.12
CA LEU A 294 17.35 2.61 -1.38
C LEU A 294 17.11 1.72 -2.60
N GLY A 295 17.53 0.45 -2.53
CA GLY A 295 17.24 -0.56 -3.54
C GLY A 295 15.74 -0.81 -3.70
N ALA A 296 15.04 -1.01 -2.58
CA ALA A 296 13.59 -1.20 -2.55
C ALA A 296 12.84 0.04 -3.08
N ILE A 297 13.26 1.26 -2.72
CA ILE A 297 12.67 2.50 -3.23
C ILE A 297 12.86 2.64 -4.74
N ARG A 298 14.04 2.32 -5.27
CA ARG A 298 14.30 2.34 -6.72
C ARG A 298 13.40 1.34 -7.44
N LEU A 299 13.26 0.14 -6.90
CA LEU A 299 12.35 -0.89 -7.42
C LEU A 299 10.90 -0.38 -7.44
N MET A 300 10.39 0.20 -6.34
CA MET A 300 9.05 0.79 -6.25
C MET A 300 8.80 1.84 -7.34
N TYR A 301 9.71 2.80 -7.53
CA TYR A 301 9.53 3.82 -8.57
C TYR A 301 9.56 3.22 -9.97
N THR A 302 10.47 2.30 -10.26
CA THR A 302 10.54 1.63 -11.57
C THR A 302 9.28 0.81 -11.83
N VAL A 303 8.77 0.08 -10.84
CA VAL A 303 7.48 -0.64 -10.92
C VAL A 303 6.33 0.32 -11.24
N THR A 304 6.29 1.47 -10.57
CA THR A 304 5.26 2.49 -10.80
C THR A 304 5.30 3.04 -12.23
N VAL A 305 6.50 3.37 -12.73
CA VAL A 305 6.67 3.84 -14.11
C VAL A 305 6.31 2.76 -15.12
N LEU A 306 6.74 1.51 -14.90
CA LEU A 306 6.38 0.38 -15.76
C LEU A 306 4.86 0.17 -15.83
N TYR A 307 4.17 0.27 -14.69
CA TYR A 307 2.72 0.17 -14.65
C TYR A 307 2.05 1.30 -15.45
N LEU A 308 2.47 2.56 -15.23
CA LEU A 308 1.91 3.71 -15.95
C LEU A 308 2.16 3.63 -17.47
N LEU A 309 3.34 3.17 -17.88
CA LEU A 309 3.66 2.93 -19.29
C LEU A 309 2.79 1.83 -19.88
N LEU A 310 2.65 0.69 -19.18
CA LEU A 310 1.76 -0.39 -19.61
C LEU A 310 0.32 0.11 -19.76
N TYR A 311 -0.18 0.86 -18.77
CA TYR A 311 -1.52 1.41 -18.81
C TYR A 311 -1.72 2.38 -19.98
N TYR A 312 -0.74 3.25 -20.24
CA TYR A 312 -0.75 4.14 -21.40
C TYR A 312 -0.76 3.38 -22.73
N LEU A 313 0.11 2.38 -22.89
CA LEU A 313 0.14 1.56 -24.11
C LEU A 313 -1.18 0.81 -24.35
N LEU A 314 -1.79 0.27 -23.29
CA LEU A 314 -3.11 -0.36 -23.37
C LEU A 314 -4.19 0.67 -23.77
N SER A 315 -4.15 1.87 -23.20
CA SER A 315 -5.11 2.94 -23.54
C SER A 315 -5.04 3.33 -25.03
N LEU A 316 -3.82 3.38 -25.60
CA LEU A 316 -3.63 3.63 -27.04
C LEU A 316 -4.17 2.50 -27.91
N TYR A 317 -3.98 1.25 -27.51
CA TYR A 317 -4.41 0.08 -28.27
C TYR A 317 -5.93 -0.10 -28.28
N TYR A 318 -6.59 0.15 -27.15
CA TYR A 318 -8.04 -0.01 -27.03
C TYR A 318 -8.84 1.26 -27.36
N HIS A 319 -8.18 2.38 -27.68
CA HIS A 319 -8.80 3.70 -27.86
C HIS A 319 -9.66 4.14 -26.66
N ILE A 320 -9.21 3.81 -25.44
CA ILE A 320 -9.87 4.16 -24.16
C ILE A 320 -9.09 5.28 -23.47
#